data_AF-A0A5Q0M054-F1
#
_entry.id   AF-A0A5Q0M054-F1
#
_cell.length_a   1.000
_cell.length_b   1.000
_cell.length_c   1.000
_cell.angle_alpha   90.00
_cell.angle_beta   90.00
_cell.angle_gamma   90.00
#
_symmetry.space_group_name_H-M   'P 1'
#
loop_
_entity.id
_entity.type
_entity.pdbx_description
1 polymer ?
#
loop_
_entity_poly.entity_id
_entity_poly.type
_entity_poly.pdbx_seq_one_letter_code
_entity_poly.pdbx_strand_id
1 'polypeptide(L)'
;MANGDGPPPFELWPEHQEAFEVFHACRTQWRVVAGAAGAWFQGLDFGAVDVAMRRLGIPRARQREVFLQLQVMEDEGIAVLNV
;
A
#
# COMPACT_ATOMS: atom_id res chain seq x y z
N MET A 1 27.66 -3.69 -6.19
CA MET A 1 26.77 -4.81 -6.56
C MET A 1 26.00 -5.15 -5.30
N ALA A 2 24.69 -4.86 -5.25
CA ALA A 2 23.89 -5.22 -4.07
C ALA A 2 23.89 -6.75 -3.95
N ASN A 3 24.29 -7.26 -2.79
CA ASN A 3 24.16 -8.68 -2.46
C ASN A 3 22.66 -9.04 -2.52
N GLY A 4 22.33 -10.18 -3.12
CA GLY A 4 20.97 -10.60 -3.48
C GLY A 4 20.05 -10.99 -2.32
N ASP A 5 20.04 -10.22 -1.22
CA ASP A 5 19.22 -10.45 -0.01
C ASP A 5 17.84 -9.74 -0.08
N GLY A 6 17.44 -9.25 -1.25
CA GLY A 6 16.09 -8.72 -1.47
C GLY A 6 15.05 -9.85 -1.54
N PRO A 7 13.75 -9.55 -1.32
CA PRO A 7 12.70 -10.50 -1.63
C PRO A 7 12.85 -10.98 -3.09
N PRO A 8 12.51 -12.24 -3.38
CA PRO A 8 12.64 -12.78 -4.73
C PRO A 8 11.87 -11.91 -5.72
N PRO A 9 12.37 -11.76 -6.96
CA PRO A 9 11.64 -11.04 -7.98
C PRO A 9 10.28 -11.70 -8.18
N PHE A 10 9.25 -10.87 -8.39
CA PHE A 10 7.89 -11.33 -8.69
C PHE A 10 7.38 -10.63 -9.94
N GLU A 11 6.43 -11.27 -10.61
CA GLU A 11 5.74 -10.68 -11.76
C GLU A 11 4.50 -9.91 -11.30
N LEU A 12 4.30 -8.74 -11.90
CA LEU A 12 3.14 -7.91 -11.64
C LEU A 12 2.35 -7.77 -12.93
N TRP A 13 1.05 -8.10 -12.90
CA TRP A 13 0.19 -7.90 -14.06
C TRP A 13 0.06 -6.40 -14.38
N PRO A 14 0.09 -5.99 -15.66
CA PRO A 14 0.12 -4.58 -16.05
C PRO A 14 -1.02 -3.75 -15.44
N GLU A 15 -2.21 -4.33 -15.30
CA GLU A 15 -3.39 -3.70 -14.71
C GLU A 15 -3.26 -3.34 -13.21
N HIS A 16 -2.30 -3.96 -12.51
CA HIS A 16 -2.04 -3.77 -11.08
C HIS A 16 -0.81 -2.87 -10.82
N GLN A 17 -0.09 -2.46 -11.85
CA GLN A 17 1.13 -1.67 -11.69
C GLN A 17 0.89 -0.36 -10.93
N GLU A 18 -0.14 0.39 -11.31
CA GLU A 18 -0.49 1.66 -10.67
C GLU A 18 -0.84 1.49 -9.18
N ALA A 19 -1.62 0.47 -8.83
CA ALA A 19 -1.97 0.19 -7.43
C ALA A 19 -0.76 -0.25 -6.62
N PHE A 20 0.10 -1.09 -7.17
CA PHE A 20 1.35 -1.48 -6.52
C PHE A 20 2.26 -0.27 -6.26
N GLU A 21 2.43 0.62 -7.23
CA GLU A 21 3.24 1.83 -7.07
C GLU A 21 2.69 2.75 -5.99
N VAL A 22 1.36 2.95 -5.96
CA VAL A 22 0.70 3.75 -4.91
C VAL A 22 0.84 3.08 -3.55
N PHE A 23 0.61 1.77 -3.45
CA PHE A 23 0.79 1.02 -2.20
C PHE A 23 2.23 1.10 -1.71
N HIS A 24 3.20 0.91 -2.60
CA HIS A 24 4.61 0.98 -2.27
C HIS A 24 5.02 2.38 -1.77
N ALA A 25 4.45 3.44 -2.36
CA ALA A 25 4.65 4.81 -1.89
C ALA A 25 4.02 5.06 -0.49
N CYS A 26 2.91 4.37 -0.18
CA CYS A 26 2.19 4.49 1.09
C CYS A 26 2.54 3.42 2.12
N ARG A 27 3.50 2.52 1.86
CA ARG A 27 3.76 1.32 2.70
C ARG A 27 4.10 1.60 4.17
N THR A 28 4.52 2.82 4.49
CA THR A 28 4.83 3.29 5.86
C THR A 28 3.74 4.18 6.46
N GLN A 29 2.68 4.47 5.72
CA GLN A 29 1.63 5.42 6.06
C GLN A 29 0.39 4.67 6.56
N TRP A 30 0.51 4.07 7.75
CA TRP A 30 -0.58 3.37 8.42
C TRP A 30 -1.16 4.22 9.55
N ARG A 31 -2.47 4.12 9.74
CA ARG A 31 -3.12 4.57 10.97
C ARG A 31 -2.91 3.51 12.03
N VAL A 32 -2.24 3.90 13.12
CA VAL A 32 -1.84 2.99 14.18
C VAL A 32 -2.37 3.50 15.52
N VAL A 33 -3.02 2.62 16.27
CA VAL A 33 -3.35 2.84 17.68
C VAL A 33 -2.31 2.10 18.51
N ALA A 34 -1.48 2.84 19.24
CA ALA A 34 -0.48 2.27 20.15
C ALA A 34 -0.96 2.34 21.60
N GLY A 35 -0.78 1.26 22.35
CA GLY A 35 -1.13 1.16 23.75
C GLY A 35 -0.25 0.18 24.52
N ALA A 36 -0.58 -0.07 25.79
CA ALA A 36 0.21 -0.95 26.65
C ALA A 36 0.33 -2.39 26.14
N ALA A 37 -0.63 -2.85 25.32
CA ALA A 37 -0.65 -4.19 24.74
C ALA A 37 0.01 -4.29 23.35
N GLY A 38 0.63 -3.20 22.86
CA GLY A 38 1.27 -3.16 21.54
C GLY A 38 0.66 -2.13 20.59
N ALA A 39 0.94 -2.30 19.30
CA ALA A 39 0.43 -1.47 18.22
C ALA A 39 -0.63 -2.22 17.42
N TRP A 40 -1.73 -1.55 17.10
CA TRP A 40 -2.78 -2.06 16.25
C TRP A 40 -2.90 -1.20 14.99
N PHE A 41 -2.73 -1.82 13.83
CA PHE A 41 -2.82 -1.21 12.51
C PHE A 41 -4.28 -1.23 12.04
N GLN A 42 -4.85 -0.06 11.83
CA GLN A 42 -6.28 0.08 11.47
C GLN A 42 -6.51 0.07 9.96
N GLY A 43 -5.49 0.43 9.18
CA GLY A 43 -5.58 0.66 7.74
C GLY A 43 -4.58 1.71 7.27
N LEU A 44 -4.48 1.89 5.96
CA LEU A 44 -3.74 2.97 5.33
C LEU A 44 -4.39 4.32 5.62
N ASP A 45 -3.58 5.38 5.69
CA ASP A 45 -4.12 6.72 5.67
C ASP A 45 -4.56 7.11 4.25
N PHE A 46 -5.86 7.08 3.99
CA PHE A 46 -6.40 7.46 2.68
C PHE A 46 -6.09 8.91 2.27
N GLY A 47 -5.79 9.81 3.21
CA GLY A 47 -5.27 11.13 2.88
C GLY A 47 -3.88 11.06 2.24
N ALA A 48 -3.01 10.19 2.76
CA ALA A 48 -1.69 9.93 2.17
C ALA A 48 -1.81 9.19 0.84
N VAL A 49 -2.76 8.26 0.70
CA VAL A 49 -3.07 7.58 -0.57
C VAL A 49 -3.48 8.59 -1.66
N ASP A 50 -4.38 9.52 -1.34
CA ASP A 50 -4.80 10.58 -2.26
C ASP A 50 -3.63 11.51 -2.65
N VAL A 51 -2.72 11.81 -1.72
CA VAL A 51 -1.45 12.50 -2.05
C VAL A 51 -0.59 11.67 -3.00
N ALA A 52 -0.38 10.37 -2.73
CA ALA A 52 0.42 9.50 -3.58
C ALA A 52 -0.16 9.38 -5.00
N MET A 53 -1.47 9.15 -5.13
CA MET A 53 -2.15 9.11 -6.43
C MET A 53 -1.95 10.39 -7.24
N ARG A 54 -2.01 11.56 -6.60
CA ARG A 54 -1.73 12.85 -7.27
C ARG A 54 -0.27 13.00 -7.67
N ARG A 55 0.67 12.57 -6.83
CA ARG A 55 2.12 12.70 -7.09
C ARG A 55 2.61 11.75 -8.18
N LEU A 56 2.02 10.56 -8.26
CA LEU A 56 2.30 9.56 -9.30
C LEU A 56 1.53 9.83 -10.60
N GLY A 57 0.62 10.81 -10.60
CA GLY A 57 -0.11 11.20 -11.81
C GLY A 57 -1.18 10.20 -12.23
N ILE A 58 -1.78 9.46 -11.30
CA ILE A 58 -2.81 8.45 -11.60
C ILE A 58 -3.99 9.12 -12.31
N PRO A 59 -4.34 8.68 -13.54
CA PRO A 59 -5.42 9.28 -14.32
C PRO A 59 -6.75 9.23 -13.57
N ARG A 60 -7.56 10.29 -13.67
CA ARG A 60 -8.88 10.35 -13.01
C ARG A 60 -9.79 9.16 -13.32
N ALA A 61 -9.74 8.65 -14.55
CA ALA A 61 -10.49 7.47 -14.96
C ALA A 61 -10.05 6.17 -14.24
N ARG A 62 -8.80 6.12 -13.78
CA ARG A 62 -8.18 4.96 -13.11
C ARG A 62 -8.22 5.04 -11.59
N GLN A 63 -8.30 6.24 -11.01
CA GLN A 63 -8.25 6.46 -9.56
C GLN A 63 -9.20 5.57 -8.76
N ARG A 64 -10.43 5.38 -9.24
CA ARG A 64 -11.41 4.50 -8.57
C ARG A 64 -10.94 3.04 -8.55
N GLU A 65 -10.44 2.53 -9.66
CA GLU A 65 -9.98 1.14 -9.78
C GLU A 65 -8.73 0.91 -8.93
N VAL A 66 -7.77 1.82 -9.02
CA VAL A 66 -6.54 1.80 -8.20
C VAL A 66 -6.88 1.84 -6.71
N PHE A 67 -7.84 2.66 -6.30
CA PHE A 67 -8.29 2.72 -4.90
C PHE A 67 -8.91 1.40 -4.44
N LEU A 68 -9.74 0.76 -5.25
CA LEU A 68 -10.32 -0.55 -4.91
C LEU A 68 -9.25 -1.64 -4.82
N GLN A 69 -8.25 -1.64 -5.70
CA GLN A 69 -7.11 -2.55 -5.63
C GLN A 69 -6.28 -2.32 -4.35
N LEU A 70 -6.09 -1.07 -3.93
CA LEU A 70 -5.44 -0.73 -2.67
C LEU A 70 -6.18 -1.26 -1.44
N GLN A 71 -7.52 -1.26 -1.44
CA GLN A 71 -8.28 -1.81 -0.32
C GLN A 71 -8.04 -3.31 -0.15
N VAL A 72 -7.89 -4.06 -1.25
CA VAL A 72 -7.50 -5.48 -1.19
C VAL A 72 -6.11 -5.64 -0.56
N MET A 73 -5.14 -4.81 -0.93
CA MET A 73 -3.80 -4.84 -0.34
C MET A 73 -3.79 -4.40 1.13
N GLU A 74 -4.66 -3.46 1.51
CA GLU A 74 -4.86 -3.02 2.90
C GLU A 74 -5.40 -4.15 3.77
N ASP A 75 -6.44 -4.86 3.32
CA ASP A 75 -7.03 -5.98 4.06
C ASP A 75 -5.99 -7.07 4.36
N GLU A 76 -5.20 -7.46 3.35
CA GLU A 76 -4.09 -8.42 3.52
C GLU A 76 -2.98 -7.85 4.42
N GLY A 77 -2.67 -6.55 4.30
CA GLY A 77 -1.69 -5.88 5.15
C GLY A 77 -2.10 -5.86 6.62
N ILE A 78 -3.38 -5.62 6.92
CA ILE A 78 -3.93 -5.66 8.28
C ILE A 78 -3.75 -7.07 8.88
N ALA A 79 -4.05 -8.12 8.11
CA ALA A 79 -3.90 -9.50 8.55
C ALA A 79 -2.44 -9.88 8.86
N VAL A 80 -1.48 -9.33 8.11
CA VAL A 80 -0.04 -9.57 8.34
C VAL A 80 0.54 -8.74 9.49
N LEU A 81 0.08 -7.49 9.65
CA LEU A 81 0.65 -6.55 10.63
C LEU A 81 0.09 -6.72 12.05
N ASN A 82 -1.13 -7.24 12.19
CA ASN A 82 -1.78 -7.47 13.48
C ASN A 82 -1.75 -8.94 13.88
N VAL A 83 -0.59 -9.40 14.33
CA VAL A 83 -0.36 -10.76 14.86
C VAL A 83 -0.20 -10.80 16.38
#